data_AF-Q6QPK6-F1
#
_entry.id   AF-Q6QPK6-F1
#
_cell.length_a   1.000
_cell.length_b   1.000
_cell.length_c   1.000
_cell.angle_alpha   90.00
_cell.angle_beta   90.00
_cell.angle_gamma   90.00
#
_symmetry.space_group_name_H-M   'P 1'
#
loop_
_entity.id
_entity.type
_entity.pdbx_description
1 polymer ?
#
loop_
_entity_poly.entity_id
_entity_poly.type
_entity_poly.pdbx_seq_one_letter_code
_entity_poly.pdbx_strand_id
1 'polypeptide(L)' 'MKSASCLLLASTLLLTACAGRHDNGLECTSVDCRPQSQARQLVIWWQPGLRNGPADYTRVSVNE' A
#
# COMPACT_ATOMS: atom_id res chain seq x y z
N MET A 1 -8.02 -9.47 36.26
CA MET A 1 -8.35 -10.08 34.94
C MET A 1 -8.99 -9.10 33.96
N LYS A 2 -9.97 -8.26 34.38
CA LYS A 2 -10.63 -7.26 33.51
C LYS A 2 -9.69 -6.19 32.92
N SER A 3 -8.73 -5.72 33.69
CA SER A 3 -7.78 -4.66 33.32
C SER A 3 -6.79 -5.10 32.23
N ALA A 4 -6.35 -6.36 32.25
CA ALA A 4 -5.46 -6.92 31.24
C ALA A 4 -6.15 -7.03 29.87
N SER A 5 -7.44 -7.39 29.83
CA SER A 5 -8.22 -7.43 28.58
C SER A 5 -8.39 -6.05 27.95
N CYS A 6 -8.60 -4.99 28.75
CA CYS A 6 -8.69 -3.63 28.21
C CYS A 6 -7.37 -3.15 27.59
N LEU A 7 -6.23 -3.48 28.21
CA LEU A 7 -4.91 -3.13 27.69
C LEU A 7 -4.60 -3.83 26.36
N LEU A 8 -5.01 -5.10 26.22
CA LEU A 8 -4.85 -5.86 24.98
C LEU A 8 -5.71 -5.26 23.85
N LEU A 9 -6.97 -4.91 24.13
CA LEU A 9 -7.87 -4.27 23.16
C LEU A 9 -7.35 -2.90 22.71
N ALA A 10 -6.88 -2.08 23.65
CA ALA A 10 -6.29 -0.79 23.29
C ALA A 10 -5.06 -0.95 22.39
N SER A 11 -4.19 -1.91 22.72
CA SER A 11 -2.98 -2.18 21.93
C SER A 11 -3.30 -2.60 20.50
N THR A 12 -4.28 -3.50 20.31
CA THR A 12 -4.68 -3.93 18.95
C THR A 12 -5.26 -2.78 18.13
N LEU A 13 -6.07 -1.91 18.73
CA LEU A 13 -6.62 -0.70 18.08
C LEU A 13 -5.52 0.30 17.66
N LEU A 14 -4.49 0.49 18.49
CA LEU A 14 -3.32 1.32 18.16
C LEU A 14 -2.47 0.71 17.03
N LEU A 15 -2.34 -0.62 17.01
CA LEU A 15 -1.63 -1.37 15.96
C LEU A 15 -2.33 -1.25 14.59
N THR A 16 -3.67 -1.22 14.54
CA THR A 16 -4.41 -1.05 13.26
C THR A 16 -4.22 0.35 12.66
N ALA A 17 -3.98 1.36 13.48
CA ALA A 17 -3.72 2.73 13.01
C ALA A 17 -2.25 2.94 12.59
N CYS A 18 -1.33 2.14 13.14
CA CYS A 18 0.11 2.22 12.87
C CYS A 18 0.59 1.20 11.82
N ALA A 19 -0.26 0.24 11.44
CA ALA A 19 -0.16 -0.41 10.15
C ALA A 19 -0.36 0.69 9.09
N GLY A 20 0.72 1.40 8.80
CA GLY A 20 0.79 2.36 7.70
C GLY A 20 0.13 1.70 6.51
N ARG A 21 -0.62 2.48 5.72
CA ARG A 21 -1.35 2.02 4.54
C ARG A 21 -0.40 1.26 3.62
N HIS A 22 -0.18 0.01 3.95
CA HIS A 22 0.40 -0.99 3.13
C HIS A 22 -0.79 -1.27 2.24
N ASP A 23 -0.71 -0.76 1.02
CA ASP A 23 -1.71 -0.98 -0.01
C ASP A 23 -1.93 -2.49 -0.11
N ASN A 24 -2.90 -2.99 0.67
CA ASN A 24 -3.22 -4.40 0.85
C ASN A 24 -4.02 -4.85 -0.38
N GLY A 25 -3.47 -4.68 -1.57
CA GLY A 25 -4.09 -5.16 -2.81
C GLY A 25 -5.50 -4.64 -3.08
N LEU A 26 -5.99 -3.65 -2.33
CA LEU A 26 -7.09 -2.80 -2.78
C LEU A 26 -6.50 -1.88 -3.85
N GLU A 27 -6.25 -2.49 -5.01
CA GLU A 27 -5.80 -1.87 -6.24
C GLU A 27 -6.58 -0.57 -6.41
N CYS A 28 -5.93 0.53 -6.08
CA CYS A 28 -6.48 1.83 -6.39
C CYS A 28 -6.58 1.91 -7.92
N THR A 29 -7.80 1.78 -8.43
CA THR A 29 -8.10 1.91 -9.85
C THR A 29 -8.35 3.35 -10.26
N SER A 30 -8.67 4.25 -9.31
CA SER A 30 -8.83 5.69 -9.58
C SER A 30 -7.49 6.36 -9.83
N VAL A 31 -7.49 7.44 -10.63
CA VAL A 31 -6.29 8.25 -10.89
C VAL A 31 -5.75 8.90 -9.61
N ASP A 32 -6.61 9.21 -8.64
CA ASP A 32 -6.25 10.00 -7.44
C ASP A 32 -5.36 9.29 -6.44
N CYS A 33 -5.43 7.96 -6.38
CA CYS A 33 -4.62 7.15 -5.45
C CYS A 33 -3.52 6.38 -6.19
N ARG A 34 -3.24 6.73 -7.46
CA ARG A 34 -2.15 6.16 -8.23
C ARG A 34 -0.80 6.59 -7.65
N PRO A 35 0.09 5.64 -7.29
CA PRO A 35 1.45 5.98 -6.90
C PRO A 35 2.16 6.83 -7.96
N GLN A 36 2.84 7.87 -7.47
CA GLN A 36 3.61 8.80 -8.29
C GLN A 36 5.11 8.47 -8.27
N SER A 37 5.81 8.86 -9.34
CA SER A 37 7.28 8.77 -9.39
C SER A 37 7.93 9.67 -8.36
N GLN A 38 9.08 9.25 -7.84
CA GLN A 38 9.90 9.96 -6.85
C GLN A 38 11.36 9.99 -7.30
N ALA A 39 12.22 10.73 -6.59
CA ALA A 39 13.60 11.00 -6.99
C ALA A 39 14.45 9.76 -7.33
N ARG A 40 14.14 8.59 -6.75
CA ARG A 40 14.85 7.32 -7.00
C ARG A 40 13.93 6.18 -7.42
N GLN A 41 12.71 6.50 -7.84
CA GLN A 41 11.69 5.51 -8.17
C GLN A 41 10.82 6.02 -9.30
N LEU A 42 10.75 5.27 -10.40
CA LEU A 42 9.86 5.54 -11.50
C LEU A 42 8.65 4.61 -11.44
N VAL A 43 7.45 5.17 -11.61
CA VAL A 43 6.19 4.41 -11.70
C VAL A 43 5.72 4.42 -13.16
N ILE A 44 5.58 3.24 -13.77
CA ILE A 44 5.09 3.06 -15.14
C ILE A 44 3.66 2.55 -15.08
N TRP A 45 2.72 3.27 -15.70
CA TRP A 45 1.32 2.90 -15.81
C TRP A 45 1.05 2.18 -17.13
N TRP A 46 0.48 0.98 -17.04
CA TRP A 46 0.11 0.18 -18.20
C TRP A 46 -1.36 0.35 -18.52
N GLN A 47 -1.70 0.21 -19.80
CA GLN A 47 -3.09 0.07 -20.22
C GLN A 47 -3.56 -1.37 -19.93
N PRO A 48 -4.87 -1.58 -19.72
CA PRO A 48 -5.42 -2.92 -19.53
C PRO A 48 -5.00 -3.88 -20.65
N GLY A 49 -4.60 -5.10 -20.27
CA GLY A 49 -4.19 -6.14 -21.23
C GLY A 49 -2.76 -6.02 -21.77
N LEU A 50 -2.01 -4.96 -21.45
CA LEU A 50 -0.58 -4.87 -21.79
C LEU A 50 0.32 -5.61 -20.79
N ARG A 51 -0.22 -6.05 -19.66
CA ARG A 51 0.51 -6.80 -18.64
C ARG A 51 -0.34 -7.94 -18.10
N ASN A 52 0.31 -9.07 -17.82
CA ASN A 52 -0.31 -10.26 -17.20
C ASN A 52 -0.07 -10.29 -15.68
N GLY A 53 -0.14 -9.14 -15.01
CA GLY A 53 0.17 -9.00 -13.59
C GLY A 53 -1.05 -8.55 -12.78
N PRO A 54 -1.03 -8.73 -11.45
CA PRO A 54 -2.12 -8.32 -10.58
C PRO A 54 -2.23 -6.80 -10.38
N ALA A 55 -1.29 -6.03 -10.94
CA ALA A 55 -1.24 -4.58 -10.82
C ALA A 55 -1.01 -3.90 -12.18
N ASP A 56 -1.77 -2.84 -12.42
CA ASP A 56 -1.72 -2.00 -13.63
C ASP A 56 -0.49 -1.08 -13.70
N TYR A 57 0.47 -1.24 -12.78
CA TYR A 57 1.69 -0.44 -12.75
C TYR A 57 2.94 -1.25 -12.39
N THR A 58 4.10 -0.75 -12.81
CA THR A 58 5.41 -1.25 -12.40
C THR A 58 6.19 -0.17 -11.68
N ARG A 59 6.91 -0.55 -10.62
CA ARG A 59 7.85 0.31 -9.89
C ARG A 59 9.27 -0.10 -10.27
N VAL A 60 10.07 0.88 -10.68
CA VAL A 60 11.47 0.69 -11.07
C VAL A 60 12.33 1.64 -10.24
N SER A 61 13.37 1.10 -9.61
CA SER A 61 14.42 1.84 -8.92
C SER A 61 15.30 2.58 -9.93
N VAL A 62 15.66 3.82 -9.61
CA VAL A 62 16.62 4.57 -10.42
C VAL A 62 17.96 4.50 -9.70
N ASN A 63 18.99 4.03 -10.41
CA ASN A 63 20.38 3.83 -9.95
C ASN A 63 20.68 2.50 -9.23
N GLU A 64 20.04 1.41 -9.65
CA GLU A 64 20.45 0.03 -9.28
C GLU A 64 21.27 -0.63 -10.39
#